data_AF-A0A2D4LKS5-F1
#
_entry.id   AF-A0A2D4LKS5-F1
#
_cell.length_a   1.000
_cell.length_b   1.000
_cell.length_c   1.000
_cell.angle_alpha   90.00
_cell.angle_beta   90.00
_cell.angle_gamma   90.00
#
_symmetry.space_group_name_H-M   'P 1'
#
loop_
_entity.id
_entity.type
_entity.pdbx_description
1 polymer ?
#
loop_
_entity_poly.entity_id
_entity_poly.type
_entity_poly.pdbx_seq_one_letter_code
_entity_poly.pdbx_strand_id
1 'polypeptide(L)'
;MLHLPNPFDENPELKEKEYTWADLPQVPRRSLYSLGLQKLAACLLNPNPSERILISEAKGVLQCLLWGPREDLFQSLRASAKPSQREAVLQNWLDIKRTLLMIKFAEKSLDKECQVSLEDWLCCQYLAFATIDSLSRIVKVMRQH
;
A
#
# COMPACT_ATOMS: atom_id res chain seq x y z
N MET A 1 4.26 -16.80 5.74
CA MET A 1 3.89 -15.75 4.77
C MET A 1 4.99 -15.48 3.75
N LEU A 2 6.24 -15.17 4.15
CA LEU A 2 7.36 -14.96 3.20
C LEU A 2 8.52 -15.97 3.31
N HIS A 3 8.35 -17.03 4.14
CA HIS A 3 9.38 -18.05 4.41
C HIS A 3 10.70 -17.49 4.95
N LEU A 4 10.62 -16.39 5.71
CA LEU A 4 11.74 -15.82 6.46
C LEU A 4 11.55 -16.12 7.95
N PRO A 5 12.64 -16.25 8.72
CA PRO A 5 12.56 -16.36 10.17
C PRO A 5 12.00 -15.07 10.77
N ASN A 6 11.64 -15.13 12.05
CA ASN A 6 11.34 -13.95 12.84
C ASN A 6 12.60 -13.09 12.98
N PRO A 7 12.56 -11.78 12.65
CA PRO A 7 13.73 -10.90 12.72
C PRO A 7 14.44 -10.89 14.09
N PHE A 8 13.69 -11.03 15.19
CA PHE A 8 14.24 -11.00 16.53
C PHE A 8 14.72 -12.35 17.06
N ASP A 9 14.52 -13.42 16.28
CA ASP A 9 15.12 -14.73 16.54
C ASP A 9 16.39 -14.88 15.68
N GLU A 10 16.40 -14.32 14.47
CA GLU A 10 17.58 -14.23 13.60
C GLU A 10 18.64 -13.26 14.14
N ASN A 11 18.21 -12.11 14.68
CA ASN A 11 19.08 -11.13 15.31
C ASN A 11 18.53 -10.72 16.69
N PRO A 12 18.81 -11.51 17.75
CA PRO A 12 18.29 -11.26 19.09
C PRO A 12 18.69 -9.90 19.69
N GLU A 13 19.85 -9.37 19.29
CA GLU A 13 20.36 -8.09 19.77
C GLU A 13 19.46 -6.91 19.42
N LEU A 14 18.57 -7.04 18.41
CA LEU A 14 17.58 -6.02 18.06
C LEU A 14 16.64 -5.69 19.22
N LYS A 15 16.42 -6.62 20.16
CA LYS A 15 15.58 -6.36 21.35
C LYS A 15 16.27 -5.48 22.39
N GLU A 16 17.60 -5.44 22.37
CA GLU A 16 18.43 -4.83 23.42
C GLU A 16 19.00 -3.47 23.00
N LYS A 17 18.80 -3.05 21.74
CA LYS A 17 19.29 -1.79 21.18
C LYS A 17 18.20 -0.98 20.49
N GLU A 18 18.42 0.32 20.36
CA GLU A 18 17.62 1.20 19.51
C GLU A 18 17.94 0.94 18.03
N TYR A 19 17.38 -0.13 17.49
CA TYR A 19 17.56 -0.48 16.08
C TYR A 19 16.83 0.50 15.16
N THR A 20 17.27 0.55 13.92
CA THR A 20 16.67 1.32 12.85
C THR A 20 16.12 0.38 11.78
N TRP A 21 15.42 0.93 10.80
CA TRP A 21 14.92 0.16 9.66
C TRP A 21 16.05 -0.54 8.87
N ALA A 22 17.28 -0.01 8.91
CA ALA A 22 18.44 -0.57 8.22
C ALA A 22 18.98 -1.83 8.91
N ASP A 23 18.69 -2.00 10.21
CA ASP A 23 19.14 -3.16 11.00
C ASP A 23 18.21 -4.37 10.84
N LEU A 24 17.00 -4.17 10.28
CA LEU A 24 16.07 -5.24 10.01
C LEU A 24 16.52 -6.09 8.80
N PRO A 25 16.31 -7.42 8.84
CA PRO A 25 16.67 -8.30 7.74
C PRO A 25 15.93 -7.92 6.47
N GLN A 26 16.65 -7.95 5.35
CA GLN A 26 16.11 -7.57 4.05
C GLN A 26 15.20 -8.66 3.49
N VAL A 27 14.07 -8.27 2.91
CA VAL A 27 13.17 -9.21 2.23
C VAL A 27 13.71 -9.45 0.81
N PRO A 28 13.92 -10.71 0.40
CA PRO A 28 14.35 -11.02 -0.96
C PRO A 28 13.39 -10.45 -2.01
N ARG A 29 13.94 -9.75 -3.01
CA ARG A 29 13.18 -9.15 -4.11
C ARG A 29 12.73 -10.20 -5.12
N ARG A 30 11.60 -10.84 -4.86
CA ARG A 30 11.03 -11.93 -5.68
C ARG A 30 9.76 -11.54 -6.45
N SER A 31 9.15 -10.41 -6.12
CA SER A 31 7.94 -9.93 -6.79
C SER A 31 7.82 -8.41 -6.70
N LEU A 32 6.84 -7.85 -7.42
CA LEU A 32 6.47 -6.44 -7.33
C LEU A 32 6.01 -6.02 -5.91
N TYR A 33 5.63 -6.98 -5.06
CA TYR A 33 5.19 -6.72 -3.69
C TYR A 33 6.34 -6.71 -2.69
N SER A 34 7.49 -7.31 -3.01
CA SER A 34 8.58 -7.55 -2.05
C SER A 34 9.06 -6.26 -1.38
N LEU A 35 9.30 -5.20 -2.17
CA LEU A 35 9.77 -3.92 -1.62
C LEU A 35 8.73 -3.27 -0.70
N GLY A 36 7.46 -3.28 -1.10
CA GLY A 36 6.40 -2.70 -0.30
C GLY A 36 6.11 -3.48 0.97
N LEU A 37 6.20 -4.80 0.93
CA LEU A 37 6.07 -5.65 2.12
C LEU A 37 7.24 -5.44 3.07
N GLN A 38 8.46 -5.22 2.57
CA GLN A 38 9.60 -4.85 3.41
C GLN A 38 9.38 -3.50 4.09
N LYS A 39 8.91 -2.48 3.36
CA LYS A 39 8.60 -1.16 3.92
C LYS A 39 7.49 -1.26 4.97
N LEU A 40 6.43 -2.01 4.68
CA LEU A 40 5.34 -2.25 5.63
C LEU A 40 5.84 -2.93 6.91
N ALA A 41 6.69 -3.96 6.77
CA ALA A 41 7.30 -4.63 7.92
C ALA A 41 8.14 -3.65 8.75
N ALA A 42 8.97 -2.83 8.12
CA ALA A 42 9.79 -1.83 8.83
C ALA A 42 8.92 -0.80 9.59
N CYS A 43 7.82 -0.32 8.99
CA CYS A 43 6.90 0.60 9.64
C CYS A 43 6.15 -0.04 10.83
N LEU A 44 5.75 -1.30 10.71
CA LEU A 44 5.08 -2.06 11.79
C LEU A 44 6.04 -2.45 12.91
N LEU A 45 7.31 -2.66 12.57
CA LEU A 45 8.38 -2.99 13.49
C LEU A 45 9.18 -1.74 13.91
N ASN A 46 8.63 -0.52 13.80
CA ASN A 46 9.32 0.65 14.33
C ASN A 46 9.45 0.49 15.87
N PRO A 47 10.66 0.60 16.45
CA PRO A 47 10.85 0.47 17.88
C PRO A 47 10.18 1.60 18.67
N ASN A 48 10.09 2.80 18.10
CA ASN A 48 9.36 3.93 18.69
C ASN A 48 7.84 3.75 18.46
N PRO A 49 7.04 3.49 19.52
CA PRO A 49 5.60 3.26 19.37
C PRO A 49 4.85 4.45 18.79
N SER A 50 5.36 5.68 18.99
CA SER A 50 4.75 6.91 18.49
C SER A 50 4.95 7.09 16.98
N GLU A 51 5.95 6.44 16.40
CA GLU A 51 6.22 6.46 14.96
C GLU A 51 5.74 5.18 14.24
N ARG A 52 5.37 4.16 15.01
CA ARG A 52 4.81 2.92 14.48
C ARG A 52 3.44 3.20 13.87
N ILE A 53 3.26 2.76 12.64
CA ILE A 53 2.02 3.00 11.91
C ILE A 53 0.83 2.29 12.57
N LEU A 54 -0.36 2.87 12.41
CA LEU A 54 -1.59 2.24 12.83
C LEU A 54 -1.97 1.07 11.91
N ILE A 55 -2.78 0.14 12.41
CA ILE A 55 -3.25 -0.99 11.61
C ILE A 55 -4.11 -0.54 10.41
N SER A 56 -4.81 0.58 10.53
CA SER A 56 -5.57 1.19 9.43
C SER A 56 -4.65 1.69 8.30
N GLU A 57 -3.48 2.21 8.64
CA GLU A 57 -2.46 2.61 7.66
C GLU A 57 -1.84 1.37 7.00
N ALA A 58 -1.55 0.32 7.77
CA ALA A 58 -1.09 -0.96 7.24
C ALA A 58 -2.08 -1.57 6.24
N LYS A 59 -3.38 -1.53 6.56
CA LYS A 59 -4.45 -1.90 5.62
C LYS A 59 -4.38 -1.07 4.34
N GLY A 60 -4.23 0.25 4.46
CA GLY A 60 -4.09 1.16 3.32
C GLY A 60 -2.87 0.85 2.44
N VAL A 61 -1.72 0.52 3.06
CA VAL A 61 -0.51 0.09 2.35
C VAL A 61 -0.76 -1.20 1.57
N LEU A 62 -1.38 -2.21 2.19
CA LEU A 62 -1.72 -3.47 1.53
C LEU A 62 -2.71 -3.27 0.37
N GLN A 63 -3.75 -2.46 0.58
CA GLN A 63 -4.69 -2.11 -0.48
C GLN A 63 -3.98 -1.36 -1.63
N CYS A 64 -3.03 -0.49 -1.31
CA CYS A 64 -2.23 0.19 -2.32
C CYS A 64 -1.34 -0.79 -3.11
N LEU A 65 -0.72 -1.75 -2.43
CA LEU A 65 0.04 -2.81 -3.08
C LEU A 65 -0.82 -3.66 -4.01
N LEU A 66 -2.04 -3.98 -3.62
CA LEU A 66 -2.95 -4.79 -4.43
C LEU A 66 -3.55 -4.01 -5.61
N TRP A 67 -4.14 -2.84 -5.37
CA TRP A 67 -4.95 -2.10 -6.36
C TRP A 67 -4.61 -0.62 -6.52
N GLY A 68 -3.68 -0.11 -5.70
CA GLY A 68 -3.32 1.30 -5.64
C GLY A 68 -2.45 1.82 -6.78
N PRO A 69 -2.06 3.11 -6.68
CA PRO A 69 -1.15 3.74 -7.63
C PRO A 69 0.19 3.01 -7.71
N ARG A 70 0.76 2.96 -8.91
CA ARG A 70 2.04 2.29 -9.21
C ARG A 70 3.16 3.31 -9.40
N GLU A 71 4.36 2.83 -9.67
CA GLU A 71 5.59 3.66 -9.71
C GLU A 71 5.53 4.77 -10.77
N ASP A 72 4.82 4.55 -11.88
CA ASP A 72 4.54 5.54 -12.92
C ASP A 72 3.74 6.75 -12.38
N LEU A 73 2.70 6.50 -11.58
CA LEU A 73 1.96 7.56 -10.91
C LEU A 73 2.84 8.23 -9.84
N PHE A 74 3.67 7.45 -9.13
CA PHE A 74 4.61 8.04 -8.18
C PHE A 74 5.59 8.99 -8.87
N GLN A 75 6.10 8.66 -10.06
CA GLN A 75 6.93 9.55 -10.88
C GLN A 75 6.20 10.84 -11.23
N SER A 76 4.94 10.74 -11.67
CA SER A 76 4.09 11.90 -11.96
C SER A 76 3.90 12.79 -10.71
N LEU A 77 3.70 12.18 -9.54
CA LEU A 77 3.61 12.89 -8.27
C LEU A 77 4.93 13.53 -7.83
N ARG A 78 6.10 13.01 -8.25
CA ARG A 78 7.40 13.65 -8.02
C ARG A 78 7.60 14.85 -8.95
N ALA A 79 7.19 14.73 -10.21
CA ALA A 79 7.31 15.77 -11.22
C ALA A 79 6.38 16.97 -10.96
N SER A 80 5.21 16.74 -10.35
CA SER A 80 4.32 17.80 -9.91
C SER A 80 4.99 18.67 -8.84
N ALA A 81 5.22 19.95 -9.14
CA ALA A 81 5.84 20.90 -8.22
C ALA A 81 4.86 21.37 -7.13
N LYS A 82 3.59 21.59 -7.50
CA LYS A 82 2.58 22.18 -6.62
C LYS A 82 1.74 21.11 -5.90
N PRO A 83 1.35 21.32 -4.63
CA PRO A 83 0.45 20.41 -3.91
C PRO A 83 -0.87 20.15 -4.67
N SER A 84 -1.50 21.20 -5.22
CA SER A 84 -2.75 21.09 -5.99
C SER A 84 -2.63 20.21 -7.23
N GLN A 85 -1.46 20.17 -7.87
CA GLN A 85 -1.20 19.27 -9.00
C GLN A 85 -1.12 17.81 -8.55
N ARG A 86 -0.54 17.54 -7.37
CA ARG A 86 -0.47 16.19 -6.80
C ARG A 86 -1.86 15.69 -6.43
N GLU A 87 -2.68 16.54 -5.82
CA GLU A 87 -4.07 16.25 -5.50
C GLU A 87 -4.88 15.94 -6.75
N ALA A 88 -4.75 16.76 -7.81
CA ALA A 88 -5.43 16.51 -9.08
C ALA A 88 -5.02 15.17 -9.72
N VAL A 89 -3.74 14.81 -9.68
CA VAL A 89 -3.25 13.51 -10.18
C VAL A 89 -3.87 12.35 -9.41
N LEU A 90 -3.93 12.44 -8.08
CA LEU A 90 -4.56 11.41 -7.24
C LEU A 90 -6.07 11.31 -7.46
N GLN A 91 -6.74 12.46 -7.59
CA GLN A 91 -8.17 12.52 -7.86
C GLN A 91 -8.50 11.87 -9.21
N ASN A 92 -7.79 12.25 -10.27
CA ASN A 92 -7.95 11.65 -11.60
C ASN A 92 -7.74 10.13 -11.58
N TRP A 93 -6.69 9.67 -10.88
CA TRP A 93 -6.45 8.24 -10.73
C TRP A 93 -7.63 7.53 -10.04
N LEU A 94 -8.16 8.13 -8.98
CA LEU A 94 -9.27 7.56 -8.22
C LEU A 94 -10.57 7.50 -9.04
N ASP A 95 -10.87 8.55 -9.80
CA ASP A 95 -12.05 8.61 -10.66
C ASP A 95 -11.99 7.58 -11.79
N ILE A 96 -10.82 7.41 -12.43
CA ILE A 96 -10.61 6.37 -13.43
C ILE A 96 -10.81 4.99 -12.80
N LYS A 97 -10.21 4.71 -11.63
CA LYS A 97 -10.33 3.41 -10.97
C LYS A 97 -11.76 3.08 -10.56
N ARG A 98 -12.50 4.06 -10.02
CA ARG A 98 -13.91 3.90 -9.68
C ARG A 98 -14.77 3.63 -10.92
N THR A 99 -14.54 4.36 -12.00
CA THR A 99 -15.25 4.18 -13.27
C THR A 99 -15.02 2.79 -13.85
N LEU A 100 -13.76 2.33 -13.90
CA LEU A 100 -13.41 0.99 -14.38
C LEU A 100 -14.05 -0.11 -13.51
N LEU A 101 -14.09 0.08 -12.19
CA LEU A 101 -14.76 -0.85 -11.29
C LEU A 101 -16.27 -0.90 -11.57
N MET A 102 -16.93 0.25 -11.77
CA MET A 102 -18.36 0.31 -12.12
C MET A 102 -18.65 -0.40 -13.44
N ILE A 103 -17.81 -0.20 -14.47
CA ILE A 103 -17.92 -0.89 -15.76
C ILE A 103 -17.81 -2.40 -15.56
N LYS A 104 -16.80 -2.87 -14.81
CA LYS A 104 -16.62 -4.30 -14.49
C LYS A 104 -17.87 -4.92 -13.85
N PHE A 105 -18.50 -4.22 -12.91
CA PHE A 105 -19.73 -4.71 -12.27
C PHE A 105 -20.94 -4.69 -13.20
N ALA A 106 -21.05 -3.67 -14.06
CA ALA A 106 -22.11 -3.61 -15.07
C ALA A 106 -21.99 -4.78 -16.05
N GLU A 107 -20.78 -5.09 -16.53
CA GLU A 107 -20.52 -6.24 -17.41
C GLU A 107 -20.88 -7.57 -16.73
N LYS A 108 -20.47 -7.74 -15.46
CA LYS A 108 -20.81 -8.95 -14.68
C LYS A 108 -22.30 -9.15 -14.47
N SER A 109 -23.09 -8.07 -14.41
CA SER A 109 -24.55 -8.18 -14.26
C SER A 109 -25.25 -8.77 -15.48
N LEU A 110 -24.60 -8.73 -16.65
CA LEU A 110 -25.09 -9.34 -17.88
C LEU A 110 -24.68 -10.82 -18.00
N ASP A 111 -23.73 -11.27 -17.17
CA ASP A 111 -23.26 -12.64 -17.12
C ASP A 111 -24.24 -13.53 -16.33
N LYS A 112 -24.50 -14.73 -16.83
CA LYS A 112 -25.48 -15.67 -16.25
C LYS A 112 -25.06 -16.17 -14.87
N GLU A 113 -23.75 -16.18 -14.58
CA GLU A 113 -23.23 -16.66 -13.31
C GLU A 113 -23.15 -15.56 -12.24
N CYS A 114 -23.08 -14.28 -12.65
CA CYS A 114 -23.02 -13.09 -11.80
C CYS A 114 -22.14 -13.24 -10.52
N GLN A 115 -20.97 -13.88 -10.66
CA GLN A 115 -20.12 -14.18 -9.51
C GLN A 115 -19.29 -12.95 -9.09
N VAL A 116 -19.52 -12.49 -7.88
CA VAL A 116 -18.69 -11.47 -7.20
C VAL A 116 -17.69 -12.19 -6.32
N SER A 117 -16.39 -12.01 -6.58
CA SER A 117 -15.34 -12.66 -5.78
C SER A 117 -15.05 -11.88 -4.49
N LEU A 118 -14.36 -12.53 -3.55
CA LEU A 118 -13.84 -11.85 -2.36
C LEU A 118 -12.91 -10.67 -2.73
N GLU A 119 -12.09 -10.85 -3.78
CA GLU A 119 -11.19 -9.80 -4.27
C GLU A 119 -11.96 -8.60 -4.82
N ASP A 120 -13.08 -8.83 -5.51
CA ASP A 120 -13.94 -7.76 -6.00
C ASP A 120 -14.49 -6.95 -4.82
N TRP A 121 -14.99 -7.62 -3.79
CA TRP A 121 -15.50 -6.96 -2.59
C TRP A 121 -14.43 -6.15 -1.86
N LEU A 122 -13.22 -6.69 -1.70
CA LEU A 122 -12.10 -5.98 -1.08
C LEU A 122 -11.65 -4.76 -1.89
N CYS A 123 -11.61 -4.89 -3.22
CA CYS A 123 -11.28 -3.79 -4.13
C CYS A 123 -12.36 -2.69 -4.08
N CYS A 124 -13.64 -3.07 -4.07
CA CYS A 124 -14.75 -2.14 -3.88
C CYS A 124 -14.62 -1.35 -2.58
N GLN A 125 -14.37 -2.03 -1.47
CA GLN A 125 -14.16 -1.34 -0.19
C GLN A 125 -13.01 -0.35 -0.25
N TYR A 126 -11.89 -0.73 -0.88
CA TYR A 126 -10.77 0.17 -1.03
C TYR A 126 -11.16 1.43 -1.81
N LEU A 127 -11.73 1.28 -3.01
CA LEU A 127 -12.03 2.41 -3.89
C LEU A 127 -13.21 3.27 -3.41
N ALA A 128 -14.18 2.68 -2.71
CA ALA A 128 -15.31 3.41 -2.14
C ALA A 128 -14.86 4.36 -1.02
N PHE A 129 -13.94 3.93 -0.16
CA PHE A 129 -13.51 4.70 1.02
C PHE A 129 -12.16 5.41 0.85
N ALA A 130 -11.43 5.19 -0.24
CA ALA A 130 -10.21 5.94 -0.54
C ALA A 130 -10.52 7.43 -0.76
N THR A 131 -9.67 8.29 -0.19
CA THR A 131 -9.71 9.75 -0.36
C THR A 131 -8.35 10.23 -0.84
N ILE A 132 -8.27 11.45 -1.36
CA ILE A 132 -6.96 12.05 -1.74
C ILE A 132 -6.01 12.07 -0.54
N ASP A 133 -6.51 12.40 0.66
CA ASP A 133 -5.72 12.44 1.89
C ASP A 133 -5.19 11.06 2.29
N SER A 134 -6.04 10.02 2.24
CA SER A 134 -5.61 8.67 2.61
C SER A 134 -4.57 8.15 1.61
N LEU A 135 -4.80 8.34 0.31
CA LEU A 135 -3.84 7.99 -0.74
C LEU A 135 -2.53 8.75 -0.58
N SER A 136 -2.57 10.05 -0.30
CA SER A 136 -1.37 10.88 -0.10
C SER A 136 -0.50 10.37 1.05
N ARG A 137 -1.14 9.99 2.17
CA ARG A 137 -0.44 9.39 3.32
C ARG A 137 0.21 8.05 2.94
N ILE A 138 -0.52 7.16 2.28
CA ILE A 138 0.03 5.86 1.87
C ILE A 138 1.16 6.02 0.85
N VAL A 139 1.03 6.93 -0.12
CA VAL A 139 2.11 7.25 -1.07
C VAL A 139 3.35 7.74 -0.32
N LYS A 140 3.18 8.56 0.73
CA LYS A 140 4.30 9.04 1.55
C LYS A 140 5.01 7.88 2.26
N VAL A 141 4.27 6.98 2.91
CA VAL A 141 4.82 5.77 3.55
C VAL A 141 5.58 4.92 2.53
N MET A 142 4.99 4.70 1.35
CA MET A 142 5.61 3.91 0.28
C MET A 142 6.85 4.57 -0.32
N ARG A 143 7.02 5.89 -0.16
CA ARG A 143 8.16 6.66 -0.69
C ARG A 143 9.28 6.92 0.32
N GLN A 144 9.06 6.77 1.62
CA GLN A 144 10.12 6.97 2.62
C GLN A 144 11.28 6.00 2.34
N HIS A 145 12.49 6.56 2.30
CA HIS A 145 13.77 5.92 2.02
C HIS A 145 14.58 5.84 3.31
#